data_AF-A0A3D1PPR7-F1
#
_entry.id   AF-A0A3D1PPR7-F1
#
_cell.length_a   1.000
_cell.length_b   1.000
_cell.length_c   1.000
_cell.angle_alpha   90.00
_cell.angle_beta   90.00
_cell.angle_gamma   90.00
#
_symmetry.space_group_name_H-M   'P 1'
#
loop_
_entity.id
_entity.type
_entity.pdbx_description
1 polymer ?
#
loop_
_entity_poly.entity_id
_entity_poly.type
_entity_poly.pdbx_seq_one_letter_code
_entity_poly.pdbx_strand_id
1 'polypeptide(L)'
;MATTKLSSKKKMRNTLFICFIILLCLIGRIGVIQFVQGEELSSLAYQQQTLDRKINPKRGTILDSTGKKILAVSSTVETVTINPGNIAKENKEKVAKKLSELFDMDYEKVLKKVTKRSSIETISKKVEKEETDELRKWMQENNITTGINIDEDTKRYYPYGNFAAQIIGFCGSDNQGLDGIEAKYDQELKGKQGSIQRNADAKGRRDWA
;
A
#
# COMPACT_ATOMS: atom_id res chain seq x y z
N MET A 1 -20.20 56.05 -35.71
CA MET A 1 -19.34 56.19 -34.50
C MET A 1 -20.24 56.25 -33.27
N ALA A 2 -20.30 55.17 -32.48
CA ALA A 2 -21.16 55.12 -31.28
C ALA A 2 -20.51 55.87 -30.10
N THR A 3 -21.08 57.01 -29.71
CA THR A 3 -20.66 57.80 -28.56
C THR A 3 -21.10 57.12 -27.27
N THR A 4 -20.25 56.21 -26.79
CA THR A 4 -20.40 55.59 -25.47
C THR A 4 -20.35 56.66 -24.38
N LYS A 5 -21.49 56.94 -23.73
CA LYS A 5 -21.65 57.87 -22.60
C LYS A 5 -20.51 57.69 -21.59
N LEU A 6 -19.68 58.72 -21.39
CA LEU A 6 -18.51 58.77 -20.50
C LEU A 6 -18.75 58.20 -19.08
N SER A 7 -19.99 58.24 -18.58
CA SER A 7 -20.40 57.66 -17.28
C SER A 7 -20.29 56.14 -17.22
N SER A 8 -20.63 55.43 -18.31
CA SER A 8 -20.52 53.95 -18.39
C SER A 8 -19.06 53.49 -18.39
N LYS A 9 -18.18 54.22 -19.08
CA LYS A 9 -16.73 53.95 -19.11
C LYS A 9 -16.06 54.12 -17.74
N LYS A 10 -16.45 55.15 -16.96
CA LYS A 10 -15.93 55.36 -15.60
C LYS A 10 -16.38 54.27 -14.63
N LYS A 11 -17.65 53.84 -14.70
CA LYS A 11 -18.17 52.72 -13.89
C LYS A 11 -17.45 51.41 -14.23
N MET A 12 -17.29 51.10 -15.51
CA MET A 12 -16.56 49.92 -15.99
C MET A 12 -15.09 49.91 -15.53
N ARG A 13 -14.41 51.06 -15.57
CA ARG A 13 -13.05 51.21 -15.06
C ARG A 13 -12.96 50.97 -13.56
N ASN A 14 -13.90 51.50 -12.78
CA ASN A 14 -13.92 51.29 -11.32
C ASN A 14 -14.20 49.82 -10.97
N THR A 15 -15.11 49.14 -11.68
CA THR A 15 -15.35 47.71 -11.49
C THR A 15 -14.10 46.88 -11.82
N LEU A 16 -13.41 47.20 -12.91
CA LEU A 16 -12.13 46.56 -13.26
C LEU A 16 -11.06 46.80 -12.21
N PHE A 17 -10.98 48.00 -11.65
CA PHE A 17 -10.01 48.34 -10.61
C PHE A 17 -10.28 47.58 -9.30
N ILE A 18 -11.56 47.43 -8.92
CA ILE A 18 -11.96 46.62 -7.76
C ILE A 18 -11.64 45.15 -7.99
N CYS A 19 -11.96 44.59 -9.17
CA CYS A 19 -11.58 43.23 -9.53
C CYS A 19 -10.06 43.03 -9.50
N PHE A 20 -9.28 44.02 -9.95
CA PHE A 20 -7.83 43.98 -9.92
C PHE A 20 -7.28 43.93 -8.49
N ILE A 21 -7.81 44.74 -7.58
CA ILE A 21 -7.42 44.71 -6.16
C ILE A 21 -7.75 43.36 -5.53
N ILE A 22 -8.94 42.80 -5.80
CA ILE A 22 -9.33 41.48 -5.30
C ILE A 22 -8.37 40.40 -5.80
N LEU A 23 -8.02 40.43 -7.09
CA LEU A 23 -7.04 39.51 -7.68
C LEU A 23 -5.67 39.63 -6.98
N LEU A 24 -5.22 40.86 -6.70
CA LEU A 24 -3.95 41.14 -6.02
C LEU A 24 -3.93 40.58 -4.60
N CYS A 25 -5.04 40.72 -3.85
CA CYS A 25 -5.20 40.11 -2.54
C CYS A 25 -5.16 38.58 -2.58
N LEU A 26 -5.78 37.94 -3.58
CA LEU A 26 -5.74 36.49 -3.76
C LEU A 26 -4.32 35.99 -4.08
N ILE A 27 -3.58 36.70 -4.94
CA ILE A 27 -2.19 36.38 -5.26
C ILE A 27 -1.32 36.49 -4.00
N GLY A 28 -1.48 37.55 -3.21
CA GLY A 28 -0.79 37.71 -1.93
C GLY A 28 -1.08 36.57 -0.97
N ARG A 29 -2.35 36.14 -0.87
CA ARG A 29 -2.74 35.00 -0.03
C ARG A 29 -2.11 33.69 -0.48
N ILE A 30 -2.07 33.43 -1.80
CA ILE A 30 -1.40 32.25 -2.38
C ILE A 30 0.09 32.29 -2.06
N GLY A 31 0.73 33.45 -2.19
CA GLY A 31 2.14 33.64 -1.84
C GLY A 31 2.44 33.30 -0.38
N VAL A 32 1.62 33.77 0.57
CA VAL A 32 1.78 33.43 1.99
C VAL A 32 1.68 31.92 2.20
N ILE A 33 0.71 31.24 1.57
CA ILE A 33 0.55 29.79 1.68
C ILE A 33 1.77 29.05 1.08
N GLN A 34 2.27 29.48 -0.08
CA GLN A 34 3.41 28.85 -0.74
C GLN A 34 4.74 29.08 -0.03
N PHE A 35 5.01 30.28 0.50
CA PHE A 35 6.31 30.62 1.10
C PHE A 35 6.39 30.33 2.60
N VAL A 36 5.29 30.47 3.34
CA VAL A 36 5.28 30.27 4.82
C VAL A 36 4.89 28.84 5.18
N GLN A 37 3.92 28.26 4.47
CA GLN A 37 3.39 26.91 4.77
C GLN A 37 3.77 25.89 3.69
N GLY A 38 4.50 26.29 2.65
CA GLY A 38 4.78 25.42 1.50
C GLY A 38 5.58 24.19 1.85
N GLU A 39 6.59 24.31 2.72
CA GLU A 39 7.43 23.19 3.13
C GLU A 39 6.64 22.17 3.96
N GLU A 40 5.86 22.64 4.95
CA GLU A 40 5.01 21.79 5.79
C GLU A 40 3.91 21.12 4.95
N LEU A 41 3.18 21.89 4.13
CA LEU A 41 2.13 21.37 3.25
C LEU A 41 2.69 20.42 2.17
N SER A 42 3.89 20.69 1.64
CA SER A 42 4.55 19.77 0.71
C SER A 42 5.00 18.50 1.41
N SER A 43 5.46 18.58 2.66
CA SER A 43 5.85 17.39 3.44
C SER A 43 4.64 16.53 3.80
N LEU A 44 3.52 17.15 4.16
CA LEU A 44 2.25 16.48 4.41
C LEU A 44 1.69 15.87 3.13
N ALA A 45 1.74 16.59 2.00
CA ALA A 45 1.35 16.06 0.70
C ALA A 45 2.24 14.88 0.28
N TYR A 46 3.55 14.97 0.54
CA TYR A 46 4.49 13.89 0.28
C TYR A 46 4.17 12.66 1.14
N GLN A 47 4.00 12.81 2.46
CA GLN A 47 3.60 11.71 3.34
C GLN A 47 2.24 11.12 2.97
N GLN A 48 1.30 11.93 2.48
CA GLN A 48 0.00 11.47 2.01
C GLN A 48 0.12 10.65 0.70
N GLN A 49 1.06 11.02 -0.18
CA GLN A 49 1.31 10.32 -1.45
C GLN A 49 2.22 9.09 -1.28
N THR A 50 3.15 9.13 -0.32
CA THR A 50 4.03 8.02 0.02
C THR A 50 3.32 7.11 1.01
N LEU A 51 2.68 6.06 0.50
CA LEU A 51 2.23 4.97 1.35
C LEU A 51 3.46 4.20 1.84
N ASP A 52 3.96 4.54 3.02
CA ASP A 52 5.00 3.76 3.69
C ASP A 52 4.46 2.37 4.04
N ARG A 53 4.65 1.44 3.11
CA ARG A 53 4.39 0.02 3.34
C ARG A 53 5.59 -0.54 4.08
N LYS A 54 5.38 -0.79 5.37
CA LYS A 54 6.27 -1.56 6.22
C LYS A 54 6.39 -2.98 5.69
N ILE A 55 7.62 -3.42 5.42
CA ILE A 55 7.91 -4.80 5.02
C ILE A 55 8.50 -5.53 6.20
N ASN A 56 7.94 -6.70 6.49
CA ASN A 56 8.47 -7.55 7.55
C ASN A 56 9.85 -8.07 7.13
N PRO A 57 10.90 -7.79 7.93
CA PRO A 57 12.25 -8.24 7.59
C PRO A 57 12.38 -9.76 7.70
N LYS A 58 13.32 -10.31 6.91
CA LYS A 58 13.68 -11.72 7.04
C LYS A 58 14.35 -11.97 8.39
N ARG A 59 13.69 -12.77 9.22
CA ARG A 59 14.17 -13.15 10.56
C ARG A 59 15.35 -14.12 10.44
N GLY A 60 16.31 -14.03 11.37
CA GLY A 60 17.53 -14.85 11.37
C GLY A 60 17.25 -16.36 11.42
N THR A 61 18.06 -17.17 10.73
CA THR A 61 17.91 -18.63 10.71
C THR A 61 18.42 -19.24 12.01
N ILE A 62 17.65 -20.15 12.62
CA ILE A 62 18.08 -20.92 13.79
C ILE A 62 18.65 -22.26 13.29
N LEU A 63 19.88 -22.54 13.69
CA LEU A 63 20.61 -23.78 13.37
C LEU A 63 20.78 -24.63 14.63
N ASP A 64 21.04 -25.91 14.46
CA ASP A 64 21.49 -26.79 15.55
C ASP A 64 22.94 -26.48 15.97
N SER A 65 23.40 -27.09 17.06
CA SER A 65 24.77 -26.91 17.55
C SER A 65 25.85 -27.33 16.54
N THR A 66 25.53 -28.23 15.60
CA THR A 66 26.47 -28.65 14.54
C THR A 66 26.51 -27.67 13.36
N GLY A 67 25.57 -26.73 13.29
CA GLY A 67 25.41 -25.79 12.18
C GLY A 67 24.89 -26.42 10.88
N LYS A 68 24.57 -27.72 10.87
CA LYS A 68 24.18 -28.45 9.65
C LYS A 68 22.67 -28.54 9.46
N LYS A 69 21.89 -28.46 10.54
CA LYS A 69 20.43 -28.62 10.48
C LYS A 69 19.74 -27.30 10.75
N ILE A 70 18.75 -26.99 9.91
CA ILE A 70 17.92 -25.78 10.03
C ILE A 70 16.72 -26.10 10.91
N LEU A 71 16.66 -25.46 12.07
CA LEU A 71 15.59 -25.64 13.05
C LEU A 71 14.44 -24.66 12.82
N ALA A 72 14.75 -23.44 12.41
CA ALA A 72 13.76 -22.45 11.99
C ALA A 72 14.33 -21.53 10.91
N VAL A 73 13.54 -21.23 9.88
CA VAL A 73 13.95 -20.36 8.77
C VAL A 73 12.78 -19.49 8.32
N SER A 74 13.07 -18.26 7.91
CA SER A 74 12.09 -17.39 7.27
C SER A 74 12.17 -17.53 5.76
N SER A 75 11.01 -17.71 5.12
CA SER A 75 10.86 -17.62 3.67
C SER A 75 10.12 -16.35 3.29
N THR A 76 10.41 -15.84 2.09
CA THR A 76 9.65 -14.75 1.48
C THR A 76 8.32 -15.30 1.00
N VAL A 77 7.25 -14.68 1.44
CA VAL A 77 5.87 -14.96 1.03
C VAL A 77 5.24 -13.64 0.62
N GLU A 78 4.03 -13.67 0.10
CA GLU A 78 3.37 -12.46 -0.36
C GLU A 78 1.97 -12.34 0.27
N THR A 79 1.52 -11.10 0.44
CA THR A 79 0.17 -10.79 0.91
C THR A 79 -0.59 -10.13 -0.22
N VAL A 80 -1.75 -10.71 -0.55
CA VAL A 80 -2.63 -10.19 -1.60
C VAL A 80 -3.71 -9.34 -0.97
N THR A 81 -3.66 -8.04 -1.27
CA THR A 81 -4.69 -7.07 -0.88
C THR A 81 -5.36 -6.50 -2.11
N ILE A 82 -6.59 -6.03 -1.94
CA ILE A 82 -7.34 -5.36 -3.00
C ILE A 82 -7.74 -3.97 -2.57
N ASN A 83 -7.83 -3.06 -3.53
CA ASN A 83 -8.50 -1.78 -3.38
C ASN A 83 -9.78 -1.81 -4.24
N PRO A 84 -10.94 -2.13 -3.64
CA PRO A 84 -12.23 -2.17 -4.32
C PRO A 84 -12.62 -0.91 -5.09
N GLY A 85 -12.12 0.26 -4.67
CA GLY A 85 -12.37 1.54 -5.32
C GLY A 85 -11.65 1.70 -6.66
N ASN A 86 -10.53 0.99 -6.84
CA ASN A 86 -9.69 1.07 -8.04
C ASN A 86 -9.97 -0.06 -9.04
N ILE A 87 -10.86 -1.00 -8.71
CA ILE A 87 -11.27 -2.08 -9.62
C ILE A 87 -12.51 -1.63 -10.41
N ALA A 88 -12.41 -1.66 -11.73
CA ALA A 88 -13.53 -1.37 -12.63
C ALA A 88 -14.72 -2.30 -12.35
N LYS A 89 -15.96 -1.77 -12.43
CA LYS A 89 -17.17 -2.49 -11.98
C LYS A 89 -17.38 -3.79 -12.75
N GLU A 90 -17.12 -3.76 -14.04
CA GLU A 90 -17.15 -4.88 -14.98
C GLU A 90 -16.13 -5.99 -14.64
N ASN A 91 -15.04 -5.65 -13.97
CA ASN A 91 -13.97 -6.60 -13.64
C ASN A 91 -14.15 -7.22 -12.25
N LYS A 92 -15.07 -6.72 -11.41
CA LYS A 92 -15.21 -7.16 -10.01
C LYS A 92 -15.56 -8.63 -9.87
N GLU A 93 -16.50 -9.13 -10.67
CA GLU A 93 -16.90 -10.55 -10.65
C GLU A 93 -15.77 -11.45 -11.16
N LYS A 94 -15.09 -11.01 -12.23
CA LYS A 94 -13.95 -11.72 -12.83
C LYS A 94 -12.78 -11.85 -11.85
N VAL A 95 -12.46 -10.77 -11.13
CA VAL A 95 -11.45 -10.75 -10.08
C VAL A 95 -11.85 -11.63 -8.91
N ALA A 96 -13.10 -11.53 -8.44
CA ALA A 96 -13.59 -12.35 -7.34
C ALA A 96 -13.52 -13.85 -7.64
N LYS A 97 -13.90 -14.25 -8.87
CA LYS A 97 -13.82 -15.64 -9.33
C LYS A 97 -12.38 -16.14 -9.34
N LYS A 98 -11.45 -15.41 -9.94
CA LYS A 98 -10.05 -15.84 -10.01
C LYS A 98 -9.41 -15.95 -8.61
N LEU A 99 -9.65 -14.98 -7.73
CA LEU A 99 -9.13 -15.00 -6.36
C LEU A 99 -9.72 -16.14 -5.53
N SER A 100 -11.00 -16.47 -5.75
CA SER A 100 -11.69 -17.61 -5.12
C SER A 100 -11.07 -18.93 -5.57
N GLU A 101 -10.86 -19.12 -6.87
CA GLU A 101 -10.25 -20.33 -7.44
C GLU A 101 -8.78 -20.49 -7.02
N LEU A 102 -8.02 -19.41 -7.01
CA LEU A 102 -6.58 -19.46 -6.71
C LEU A 102 -6.29 -19.73 -5.24
N PHE A 103 -7.09 -19.16 -4.32
CA PHE A 103 -6.86 -19.27 -2.87
C PHE A 103 -7.82 -20.24 -2.16
N ASP A 104 -8.59 -21.04 -2.92
CA ASP A 104 -9.61 -21.96 -2.41
C ASP A 104 -10.55 -21.29 -1.39
N MET A 105 -11.04 -20.10 -1.75
CA MET A 105 -11.91 -19.29 -0.91
C MET A 105 -13.34 -19.29 -1.44
N ASP A 106 -14.31 -19.13 -0.55
CA ASP A 106 -15.72 -18.95 -0.94
C ASP A 106 -15.92 -17.69 -1.80
N TYR A 107 -16.48 -17.89 -2.99
CA TYR A 107 -16.70 -16.83 -3.98
C TYR A 107 -17.53 -15.67 -3.43
N GLU A 108 -18.62 -15.95 -2.72
CA GLU A 108 -19.50 -14.91 -2.17
C GLU A 108 -18.78 -14.04 -1.14
N LYS A 109 -17.95 -14.65 -0.28
CA LYS A 109 -17.11 -13.91 0.66
C LYS A 109 -16.09 -13.02 -0.04
N VAL A 110 -15.45 -13.51 -1.10
CA VAL A 110 -14.47 -12.74 -1.88
C VAL A 110 -15.16 -11.60 -2.64
N LEU A 111 -16.28 -11.87 -3.30
CA LEU A 111 -17.06 -10.87 -4.01
C LEU A 111 -17.53 -9.74 -3.09
N LYS A 112 -17.97 -10.07 -1.87
CA LYS A 112 -18.32 -9.08 -0.85
C LYS A 112 -17.14 -8.18 -0.50
N LYS A 113 -15.92 -8.72 -0.41
CA LYS A 113 -14.70 -7.92 -0.18
C LYS A 113 -14.38 -7.02 -1.39
N VAL A 114 -14.50 -7.54 -2.62
CA VAL A 114 -14.22 -6.81 -3.88
C VAL A 114 -15.24 -5.71 -4.17
N THR A 115 -16.48 -5.85 -3.70
CA THR A 115 -17.57 -4.89 -3.94
C THR A 115 -17.71 -3.85 -2.82
N LYS A 116 -17.12 -4.10 -1.64
CA LYS A 116 -17.18 -3.19 -0.49
C LYS A 116 -16.60 -1.81 -0.81
N ARG A 117 -17.21 -0.75 -0.27
CA ARG A 117 -16.66 0.62 -0.31
C ARG A 117 -15.58 0.79 0.76
N SER A 118 -14.47 0.09 0.60
CA SER A 118 -13.29 0.16 1.48
C SER A 118 -12.06 0.52 0.65
N SER A 119 -11.09 1.19 1.28
CA SER A 119 -9.84 1.59 0.61
C SER A 119 -8.93 0.39 0.39
N ILE A 120 -8.82 -0.53 1.35
CA ILE A 120 -7.98 -1.73 1.26
C ILE A 120 -8.68 -2.89 1.98
N GLU A 121 -8.76 -4.05 1.34
CA GLU A 121 -9.21 -5.30 1.95
C GLU A 121 -8.17 -6.39 1.73
N THR A 122 -7.88 -7.19 2.77
CA THR A 122 -6.96 -8.33 2.64
C THR A 122 -7.73 -9.56 2.14
N ILE A 123 -7.23 -10.17 1.07
CA ILE A 123 -7.78 -11.40 0.51
C ILE A 123 -7.12 -12.59 1.17
N SER A 124 -5.81 -12.71 0.98
CA SER A 124 -4.99 -13.79 1.53
C SER A 124 -3.66 -13.24 2.04
N LYS A 125 -3.17 -13.82 3.14
CA LYS A 125 -1.88 -13.47 3.77
C LYS A 125 -0.94 -14.66 3.68
N LYS A 126 0.36 -14.39 3.57
CA LYS A 126 1.42 -15.41 3.58
C LYS A 126 1.23 -16.48 2.49
N VAL A 127 0.91 -16.00 1.30
CA VAL A 127 0.75 -16.77 0.06
C VAL A 127 2.13 -17.13 -0.48
N GLU A 128 2.29 -18.37 -0.97
CA GLU A 128 3.52 -18.81 -1.63
C GLU A 128 3.69 -18.07 -2.97
N LYS A 129 4.94 -17.88 -3.39
CA LYS A 129 5.26 -17.06 -4.57
C LYS A 129 4.70 -17.64 -5.87
N GLU A 130 4.56 -18.95 -5.94
CA GLU A 130 4.04 -19.66 -7.11
C GLU A 130 2.58 -19.26 -7.42
N GLU A 131 1.73 -19.16 -6.40
CA GLU A 131 0.32 -18.77 -6.55
C GLU A 131 0.21 -17.31 -6.99
N THR A 132 1.03 -16.42 -6.41
CA THR A 132 1.01 -15.00 -6.78
C THR A 132 1.62 -14.74 -8.15
N ASP A 133 2.58 -15.54 -8.60
CA ASP A 133 3.10 -15.49 -9.97
C ASP A 133 2.02 -15.89 -11.00
N GLU A 134 1.17 -16.86 -10.66
CA GLU A 134 -0.02 -17.18 -11.48
C GLU A 134 -1.00 -15.99 -11.52
N LEU A 135 -1.24 -15.35 -10.37
CA LEU A 135 -2.08 -14.15 -10.30
C LEU A 135 -1.52 -13.01 -11.15
N ARG A 136 -0.20 -12.77 -11.13
CA ARG A 136 0.47 -11.74 -11.95
C ARG A 136 0.27 -11.99 -13.44
N LYS A 137 0.46 -13.22 -13.90
CA LYS A 137 0.24 -13.59 -15.31
C LYS A 137 -1.21 -13.34 -15.72
N TRP A 138 -2.15 -13.79 -14.90
CA TRP A 138 -3.57 -13.58 -15.16
C TRP A 138 -3.95 -12.09 -15.19
N MET A 139 -3.38 -11.27 -14.30
CA MET A 139 -3.61 -9.82 -14.30
C MET A 139 -3.12 -9.16 -15.60
N GLN A 140 -1.96 -9.60 -16.11
CA GLN A 140 -1.40 -9.10 -17.37
C GLN A 140 -2.27 -9.50 -18.57
N GLU A 141 -2.67 -10.77 -18.66
CA GLU A 141 -3.51 -11.30 -19.74
C GLU A 141 -4.90 -10.62 -19.82
N ASN A 142 -5.42 -10.16 -18.68
CA ASN A 142 -6.74 -9.57 -18.58
C ASN A 142 -6.71 -8.03 -18.48
N ASN A 143 -5.54 -7.42 -18.64
CA ASN A 143 -5.32 -5.97 -18.54
C ASN A 143 -5.81 -5.35 -17.22
N ILE A 144 -5.79 -6.12 -16.13
CA ILE A 144 -6.16 -5.66 -14.79
C ILE A 144 -4.90 -5.14 -14.10
N THR A 145 -4.62 -3.85 -14.28
CA THR A 145 -3.42 -3.20 -13.75
C THR A 145 -3.65 -2.44 -12.44
N THR A 146 -4.91 -2.31 -12.01
CA THR A 146 -5.30 -1.48 -10.86
C THR A 146 -6.20 -2.24 -9.91
N GLY A 147 -6.02 -1.97 -8.60
CA GLY A 147 -6.89 -2.46 -7.55
C GLY A 147 -6.53 -3.84 -6.96
N ILE A 148 -5.54 -4.55 -7.50
CA ILE A 148 -4.93 -5.73 -6.85
C ILE A 148 -3.49 -5.38 -6.50
N ASN A 149 -3.12 -5.65 -5.26
CA ASN A 149 -1.83 -5.33 -4.69
C ASN A 149 -1.20 -6.62 -4.17
N ILE A 150 0.02 -6.87 -4.58
CA ILE A 150 0.84 -7.98 -4.09
C ILE A 150 2.02 -7.35 -3.37
N ASP A 151 2.02 -7.47 -2.04
CA ASP A 151 3.03 -6.88 -1.18
C ASP A 151 3.87 -8.01 -0.56
N GLU A 152 5.19 -7.86 -0.55
CA GLU A 152 6.11 -8.85 0.03
C GLU A 152 5.95 -8.93 1.56
N ASP A 153 5.99 -10.15 2.08
CA ASP A 153 5.92 -10.47 3.51
C ASP A 153 6.86 -11.64 3.82
N THR A 154 6.95 -12.03 5.09
CA THR A 154 7.78 -13.16 5.52
C THR A 154 6.99 -14.13 6.39
N LYS A 155 7.26 -15.42 6.20
CA LYS A 155 6.67 -16.50 7.00
C LYS A 155 7.78 -17.37 7.58
N ARG A 156 7.59 -17.76 8.84
CA ARG A 156 8.50 -18.61 9.58
C ARG A 156 8.13 -20.07 9.39
N TYR A 157 9.10 -20.89 9.03
CA TYR A 157 8.98 -22.33 8.83
C TYR A 157 9.83 -23.08 9.85
N TYR A 158 9.28 -24.15 10.40
CA TYR A 158 9.92 -25.05 11.36
C TYR A 158 10.00 -26.45 10.74
N PRO A 159 11.10 -26.80 10.04
CA PRO A 159 11.18 -28.04 9.25
C PRO A 159 10.94 -29.32 10.05
N TYR A 160 11.24 -29.29 11.36
CA TYR A 160 11.10 -30.44 12.26
C TYR A 160 9.81 -30.41 13.10
N GLY A 161 8.90 -29.46 12.83
CA GLY A 161 7.60 -29.34 13.49
C GLY A 161 7.71 -29.45 15.01
N ASN A 162 7.07 -30.48 15.57
CA ASN A 162 6.93 -30.67 17.02
C ASN A 162 8.20 -31.14 17.74
N PHE A 163 9.24 -31.60 17.02
CA PHE A 163 10.42 -32.23 17.63
C PHE A 163 11.09 -31.37 18.71
N ALA A 164 11.19 -30.06 18.44
CA ALA A 164 11.79 -29.09 19.36
C ALA A 164 10.91 -27.84 19.52
N ALA A 165 9.61 -27.94 19.27
CA ALA A 165 8.69 -26.80 19.28
C ALA A 165 8.65 -26.07 20.63
N GLN A 166 8.73 -26.80 21.76
CA GLN A 166 8.75 -26.19 23.10
C GLN A 166 10.06 -25.46 23.41
N ILE A 167 11.18 -25.89 22.82
CA ILE A 167 12.49 -25.26 23.05
C ILE A 167 12.68 -24.09 22.10
N ILE A 168 12.41 -24.29 20.81
CA ILE A 168 12.53 -23.28 19.77
C ILE A 168 11.47 -22.19 19.98
N GLY A 169 10.24 -22.58 20.31
CA GLY A 169 9.09 -21.69 20.40
C GLY A 169 8.50 -21.38 19.03
N PHE A 170 7.76 -20.27 18.95
CA PHE A 170 7.11 -19.83 17.73
C PHE A 170 7.10 -18.29 17.61
N CYS A 171 6.73 -17.80 16.42
CA CYS A 171 6.58 -16.38 16.14
C CYS A 171 5.12 -16.01 15.86
N GLY A 172 4.76 -14.76 16.14
CA GLY A 172 3.44 -14.21 15.87
C GLY A 172 3.18 -13.86 14.41
N SER A 173 2.02 -13.27 14.16
CA SER A 173 1.63 -12.71 12.85
C SER A 173 2.60 -11.64 12.37
N ASP A 174 3.09 -10.82 13.30
CA ASP A 174 3.92 -9.65 13.02
C ASP A 174 5.43 -9.95 13.15
N ASN A 175 5.80 -11.22 12.96
CA ASN A 175 7.18 -11.71 12.97
C ASN A 175 7.93 -11.53 14.32
N GLN A 176 7.19 -11.27 15.41
CA GLN A 176 7.71 -11.20 16.79
C GLN A 176 7.87 -12.60 17.39
N GLY A 177 8.98 -12.86 18.08
CA GLY A 177 9.17 -14.09 18.84
C GLY A 177 8.29 -14.10 20.08
N LEU A 178 7.47 -15.14 20.24
CA LEU A 178 6.48 -15.23 21.32
C LEU A 178 6.86 -16.21 22.42
N ASP A 179 7.68 -17.21 22.09
CA ASP A 179 8.08 -18.25 23.06
C ASP A 179 9.49 -18.79 22.77
N GLY A 180 10.06 -19.52 23.73
CA GLY A 180 11.30 -20.27 23.57
C GLY A 180 12.51 -19.43 23.14
N ILE A 181 13.37 -20.05 22.32
CA ILE A 181 14.54 -19.40 21.70
C ILE A 181 14.10 -18.21 20.83
N GLU A 182 12.96 -18.30 20.15
CA GLU A 182 12.44 -17.22 19.30
C GLU A 182 12.18 -15.94 20.11
N ALA A 183 11.60 -16.03 21.31
CA ALA A 183 11.40 -14.88 22.20
C ALA A 183 12.70 -14.41 22.86
N LYS A 184 13.54 -15.35 23.31
CA LYS A 184 14.80 -15.01 24.02
C LYS A 184 15.76 -14.22 23.13
N TYR A 185 15.87 -14.58 21.86
CA TYR A 185 16.75 -13.93 20.89
C TYR A 185 15.99 -13.06 19.89
N ASP A 186 14.83 -12.50 20.28
CA ASP A 186 14.01 -11.71 19.37
C ASP A 186 14.75 -10.50 18.79
N GLN A 187 15.60 -9.83 19.59
CA GLN A 187 16.32 -8.65 19.14
C GLN A 187 17.38 -8.97 18.09
N GLU A 188 18.05 -10.11 18.20
CA GLU A 188 19.05 -10.59 17.25
C GLU A 188 18.38 -11.17 16.00
N LEU A 189 17.24 -11.85 16.18
CA LEU A 189 16.55 -12.54 15.11
C LEU A 189 15.68 -11.61 14.26
N LYS A 190 15.03 -10.58 14.83
CA LYS A 190 14.01 -9.76 14.13
C LYS A 190 14.55 -9.00 12.92
N GLY A 191 15.86 -8.78 12.82
CA GLY A 191 16.44 -7.96 11.76
C GLY A 191 16.03 -6.48 11.83
N LYS A 192 16.17 -5.75 10.72
CA LYS A 192 15.77 -4.33 10.62
C LYS A 192 14.61 -4.18 9.67
N GLN A 193 13.53 -3.56 10.13
CA GLN A 193 12.35 -3.32 9.31
C GLN A 193 12.69 -2.44 8.12
N GLY A 194 12.39 -2.95 6.92
CA GLY A 194 12.50 -2.19 5.69
C GLY A 194 11.24 -1.37 5.43
N SER A 195 11.39 -0.27 4.70
CA SER A 195 10.29 0.50 4.13
C SER A 195 10.50 0.59 2.63
N ILE A 196 9.48 0.23 1.85
CA ILE A 196 9.46 0.57 0.43
C ILE A 196 8.63 1.84 0.27
N GLN A 197 9.31 2.92 -0.11
CA GLN A 197 8.65 4.15 -0.54
C GLN A 197 8.24 3.97 -2.00
N ARG A 198 6.93 4.01 -2.26
CA ARG A 198 6.38 4.05 -3.62
C ARG A 198 5.46 5.24 -3.75
N ASN A 199 5.61 5.97 -4.84
CA ASN A 199 4.67 7.00 -5.25
C ASN A 199 3.44 6.31 -5.87
N ALA A 200 2.25 6.66 -5.40
CA ALA A 200 0.99 6.18 -5.97
C ALA A 200 0.21 7.36 -6.57
N ASP A 201 -0.30 7.20 -7.79
CA ASP A 201 -1.24 8.15 -8.41
C ASP A 201 -2.57 8.17 -7.61
N ALA A 202 -3.40 9.20 -7.77
CA ALA A 202 -4.72 9.33 -7.14
C ALA A 202 -5.68 8.16 -7.48
N LYS A 203 -5.43 7.45 -8.59
CA LYS A 203 -6.13 6.22 -8.99
C LYS A 203 -5.46 4.93 -8.48
N GLY A 204 -4.43 5.05 -7.63
CA GLY A 204 -3.60 3.97 -7.12
C GLY A 204 -2.80 3.22 -8.19
N ARG A 205 -2.57 3.84 -9.36
CA ARG A 205 -1.63 3.32 -10.35
C ARG A 205 -0.22 3.45 -9.79
N ARG A 206 0.54 2.37 -9.91
CA ARG A 206 1.93 2.27 -9.46
C ARG A 206 2.79 2.25 -10.72
N ASP A 207 3.75 3.15 -10.79
CA ASP A 207 4.76 3.11 -11.84
C ASP A 207 5.71 1.97 -11.50
N TRP A 208 5.75 0.94 -12.34
CA TRP A 208 6.75 -0.11 -12.25
C TRP A 208 8.01 0.43 -12.94
N ALA A 209 9.01 0.77 -12.15
CA ALA A 209 10.39 0.92 -12.63
C ALA A 209 11.19 -0.26 -12.08
#